data_AF-A0A923V473-F1
#
_entry.id   AF-A0A923V473-F1
#
_cell.length_a   1.000
_cell.length_b   1.000
_cell.length_c   1.000
_cell.angle_alpha   90.00
_cell.angle_beta   90.00
_cell.angle_gamma   90.00
#
_symmetry.space_group_name_H-M   'P 1'
#
loop_
_entity.id
_entity.type
_entity.pdbx_description
1 polymer ?
#
loop_
_entity_poly.entity_id
_entity_poly.type
_entity_poly.pdbx_seq_one_letter_code
_entity_poly.pdbx_strand_id
1 'polypeptide(L)'
;MNNIHIPPVIKNLLIINVLFYLGTMYFNAQGTPLAFSLGAFYFDSQFFRPWQPITYMFMHGGLAHIFFNMFALYMFGSVLEVKWGTKKFIIFYLITGLGALALQMGVQAFEAHQITGSITNMVNIDFVKGTVEANVPGITQAQLGKLADIYGTPMIGASGAIFGLLVAFGMLYPNAELFILFIPVPVKAKYIIPVYILFELFLGVGQFAGDSVAHYAHLGGALIGFILVKIWKDKDDTFYTLYE
;
A
#
# COMPACT_ATOMS: atom_id res chain seq x y z
N MET A 1 16.88 8.77 -31.84
CA MET A 1 15.91 8.13 -30.93
C MET A 1 16.21 8.66 -29.54
N ASN A 2 15.31 9.43 -28.94
CA ASN A 2 15.49 9.86 -27.56
C ASN A 2 15.37 8.61 -26.68
N ASN A 3 16.50 8.12 -26.18
CA ASN A 3 16.48 7.02 -25.21
C ASN A 3 15.79 7.56 -23.94
N ILE A 4 14.56 7.10 -23.69
CA ILE A 4 13.90 7.35 -22.42
C ILE A 4 14.76 6.68 -21.34
N HIS A 5 15.48 7.48 -20.58
CA HIS A 5 16.30 6.99 -19.48
C HIS A 5 15.41 6.76 -18.27
N ILE A 6 15.02 5.51 -18.05
CA ILE A 6 14.29 5.09 -16.84
C ILE A 6 15.33 4.80 -15.75
N PRO A 7 15.24 5.44 -14.57
CA PRO A 7 16.12 5.15 -13.44
C PRO A 7 16.15 3.65 -13.09
N PRO A 8 17.30 3.10 -12.68
CA PRO A 8 17.51 1.66 -12.61
C PRO A 8 16.60 0.96 -11.60
N VAL A 9 16.33 1.54 -10.42
CA VAL A 9 15.41 0.91 -9.45
C VAL A 9 14.00 0.96 -9.98
N ILE A 10 13.54 2.10 -10.51
CA ILE A 10 12.21 2.19 -11.13
C ILE A 10 12.04 1.14 -12.21
N LYS A 11 13.00 1.02 -13.14
CA LYS A 11 12.94 0.02 -14.21
C LYS A 11 12.78 -1.39 -13.64
N ASN A 12 13.59 -1.73 -12.63
CA ASN A 12 13.56 -3.07 -12.03
C ASN A 12 12.24 -3.33 -11.29
N LEU A 13 11.74 -2.36 -10.52
CA LEU A 13 10.45 -2.49 -9.82
C LEU A 13 9.29 -2.65 -10.81
N LEU A 14 9.27 -1.88 -11.90
CA LEU A 14 8.26 -2.03 -12.96
C LEU A 14 8.28 -3.45 -13.55
N ILE A 15 9.46 -3.95 -13.92
CA ILE A 15 9.62 -5.30 -14.49
C ILE A 15 9.15 -6.36 -13.49
N ILE A 16 9.61 -6.30 -12.23
CA ILE A 16 9.26 -7.29 -11.20
C ILE A 16 7.74 -7.30 -10.98
N ASN A 17 7.10 -6.14 -10.84
CA ASN A 17 5.64 -6.06 -10.63
C ASN A 17 4.85 -6.63 -11.82
N VAL A 18 5.29 -6.35 -13.05
CA VAL A 18 4.67 -6.93 -14.25
C VAL A 18 4.84 -8.46 -14.26
N LEU A 19 6.02 -8.98 -13.93
CA LEU A 19 6.27 -10.43 -13.86
C LEU A 19 5.41 -11.09 -12.78
N PHE A 20 5.29 -10.49 -11.59
CA PHE A 20 4.43 -11.00 -10.51
C PHE A 20 2.95 -10.99 -10.92
N TYR A 21 2.50 -9.95 -11.63
CA TYR A 21 1.13 -9.89 -12.13
C TYR A 21 0.85 -10.95 -13.20
N LEU A 22 1.75 -11.13 -14.17
CA LEU A 22 1.64 -12.21 -15.16
C LEU A 22 1.67 -13.59 -14.52
N GLY A 23 2.55 -13.79 -13.52
CA GLY A 23 2.59 -15.01 -12.72
C GLY A 23 1.27 -15.23 -11.98
N THR A 24 0.71 -14.19 -11.37
CA THR A 24 -0.60 -14.25 -10.70
C THR A 24 -1.69 -14.68 -11.67
N MET A 25 -1.75 -14.11 -12.87
CA MET A 25 -2.71 -14.51 -13.90
C MET A 25 -2.55 -16.00 -14.28
N TYR A 26 -1.31 -16.45 -14.47
CA TYR A 26 -1.02 -17.84 -14.83
C TYR A 26 -1.43 -18.83 -13.74
N PHE A 27 -1.01 -18.62 -12.49
CA PHE A 27 -1.31 -19.53 -11.38
C PHE A 27 -2.80 -19.51 -10.99
N ASN A 28 -3.45 -18.35 -11.05
CA ASN A 28 -4.90 -18.26 -10.83
C ASN A 28 -5.68 -19.07 -11.87
N ALA A 29 -5.24 -19.08 -13.15
CA ALA A 29 -5.85 -19.90 -14.19
C ALA A 29 -5.71 -21.41 -13.94
N GLN A 30 -4.73 -21.82 -13.12
CA GLN A 30 -4.53 -23.21 -12.67
C GLN A 30 -5.23 -23.50 -11.33
N GLY A 31 -6.09 -22.59 -10.83
CA GLY A 31 -6.79 -22.74 -9.56
C GLY A 31 -5.90 -22.53 -8.32
N THR A 32 -4.70 -21.97 -8.49
CA THR A 32 -3.77 -21.68 -7.39
C THR A 32 -3.71 -20.17 -7.14
N PRO A 33 -4.47 -19.64 -6.17
CA PRO A 33 -4.54 -18.20 -5.93
C PRO A 33 -3.23 -17.70 -5.30
N LEU A 34 -2.34 -17.12 -6.11
CA LEU A 34 -0.98 -16.76 -5.67
C LEU A 34 -0.98 -15.71 -4.55
N ALA A 35 -2.02 -14.88 -4.46
CA ALA A 35 -2.25 -13.94 -3.37
C ALA A 35 -2.33 -14.61 -1.98
N PHE A 36 -2.78 -15.87 -1.89
CA PHE A 36 -2.77 -16.61 -0.62
C PHE A 36 -1.37 -16.96 -0.12
N SER A 37 -0.40 -17.05 -1.04
CA SER A 37 0.98 -17.34 -0.69
C SER A 37 1.80 -16.08 -0.50
N LEU A 38 1.59 -15.06 -1.35
CA LEU A 38 2.46 -13.88 -1.45
C LEU A 38 1.83 -12.58 -0.94
N GLY A 39 0.51 -12.53 -0.75
CA GLY A 39 -0.16 -11.39 -0.11
C GLY A 39 -0.03 -11.42 1.41
N ALA A 40 -0.08 -10.25 2.05
CA ALA A 40 0.11 -10.13 3.50
C ALA A 40 -1.20 -10.35 4.25
N PHE A 41 -1.28 -11.48 4.96
CA PHE A 41 -2.34 -11.71 5.93
C PHE A 41 -2.02 -11.07 7.28
N TYR A 42 -3.05 -10.86 8.09
CA TYR A 42 -2.89 -10.52 9.50
C TYR A 42 -1.94 -11.52 10.19
N PHE A 43 -1.07 -11.06 11.08
CA PHE A 43 0.06 -11.86 11.59
C PHE A 43 -0.37 -13.15 12.33
N ASP A 44 -1.56 -13.15 12.91
CA ASP A 44 -2.15 -14.28 13.64
C ASP A 44 -2.99 -15.20 12.73
N SER A 45 -3.12 -14.87 11.44
CA SER A 45 -3.83 -15.71 10.48
C SER A 45 -3.08 -17.02 10.20
N GLN A 46 -3.83 -18.12 10.06
CA GLN A 46 -3.28 -19.41 9.61
C GLN A 46 -2.64 -19.36 8.19
N PHE A 47 -2.95 -18.33 7.40
CA PHE A 47 -2.38 -18.10 6.07
C PHE A 47 -1.12 -17.21 6.12
N PHE A 48 -0.79 -16.63 7.27
CA PHE A 48 0.39 -15.79 7.40
C PHE A 48 1.67 -16.59 7.15
N ARG A 49 2.62 -15.99 6.41
CA ARG A 49 3.95 -16.57 6.14
C ARG A 49 5.05 -15.51 6.25
N PRO A 50 6.26 -15.85 6.71
CA PRO A 50 7.32 -14.88 6.99
C PRO A 50 7.80 -14.02 5.81
N TRP A 51 7.57 -14.44 4.55
CA TRP A 51 7.96 -13.69 3.36
C TRP A 51 6.90 -12.67 2.89
N GLN A 52 5.67 -12.78 3.39
CA GLN A 52 4.55 -11.91 3.01
C GLN A 52 4.78 -10.42 3.29
N PRO A 53 5.46 -10.01 4.38
CA PRO A 53 5.78 -8.60 4.64
C PRO A 53 6.51 -7.86 3.52
N ILE A 54 7.20 -8.59 2.63
CA ILE A 54 7.89 -8.01 1.46
C ILE A 54 7.15 -8.36 0.17
N THR A 55 6.75 -9.63 0.01
CA THR A 55 6.18 -10.11 -1.26
C THR A 55 4.84 -9.47 -1.61
N TYR A 56 4.06 -9.02 -0.62
CA TYR A 56 2.78 -8.37 -0.87
C TYR A 56 2.90 -7.11 -1.73
N MET A 57 4.04 -6.41 -1.62
CA MET A 57 4.32 -5.16 -2.34
C MET A 57 4.38 -5.36 -3.86
N PHE A 58 4.50 -6.61 -4.33
CA PHE A 58 4.60 -6.96 -5.75
C PHE A 58 3.32 -7.59 -6.31
N MET A 59 2.34 -7.90 -5.47
CA MET A 59 1.08 -8.54 -5.85
C MET A 59 0.03 -7.50 -6.27
N HIS A 60 -0.74 -7.79 -7.32
CA HIS A 60 -1.77 -6.87 -7.83
C HIS A 60 -3.04 -7.64 -8.19
N GLY A 61 -4.20 -7.14 -7.75
CA GLY A 61 -5.49 -7.82 -7.88
C GLY A 61 -6.18 -7.66 -9.25
N GLY A 62 -5.68 -6.78 -10.13
CA GLY A 62 -6.29 -6.56 -11.45
C GLY A 62 -5.55 -5.53 -12.29
N LEU A 63 -5.96 -5.40 -13.55
CA LEU A 63 -5.26 -4.61 -14.56
C LEU A 63 -5.22 -3.12 -14.21
N ALA A 64 -6.34 -2.53 -13.79
CA ALA A 64 -6.39 -1.13 -13.36
C ALA A 64 -5.48 -0.89 -12.15
N HIS A 65 -5.48 -1.82 -11.19
CA HIS A 65 -4.68 -1.72 -9.97
C HIS A 65 -3.16 -1.69 -10.30
N ILE A 66 -2.66 -2.62 -11.12
CA ILE A 66 -1.26 -2.58 -11.54
C ILE A 66 -0.96 -1.35 -12.40
N PHE A 67 -1.84 -0.99 -13.33
CA PHE A 67 -1.63 0.15 -14.22
C PHE A 67 -1.41 1.44 -13.43
N PHE A 68 -2.32 1.80 -12.52
CA PHE A 68 -2.21 3.03 -11.75
C PHE A 68 -1.03 3.01 -10.77
N ASN A 69 -0.73 1.86 -10.15
CA ASN A 69 0.46 1.74 -9.30
C ASN A 69 1.75 1.93 -10.09
N MET A 70 1.89 1.28 -11.23
CA MET A 70 3.11 1.37 -12.04
C MET A 70 3.24 2.74 -12.71
N PHE A 71 2.12 3.35 -13.10
CA PHE A 71 2.08 4.73 -13.58
C PHE A 71 2.57 5.71 -12.52
N ALA A 72 2.04 5.63 -11.29
CA ALA A 72 2.47 6.49 -10.19
C ALA A 72 3.93 6.23 -9.80
N LEU A 73 4.34 4.96 -9.71
CA LEU A 73 5.73 4.58 -9.44
C LEU A 73 6.69 5.15 -10.49
N TYR A 74 6.34 5.05 -11.77
CA TYR A 74 7.13 5.63 -12.83
C TYR A 74 7.19 7.16 -12.73
N MET A 75 6.04 7.83 -12.63
CA MET A 75 5.95 9.30 -12.64
C MET A 75 6.66 9.94 -11.44
N PHE A 76 6.32 9.51 -10.22
CA PHE A 76 6.84 10.13 -9.00
C PHE A 76 8.16 9.49 -8.55
N GLY A 77 8.24 8.16 -8.66
CA GLY A 77 9.43 7.43 -8.26
C GLY A 77 10.65 7.78 -9.11
N SER A 78 10.51 8.02 -10.41
CA SER A 78 11.65 8.39 -11.26
C SER A 78 12.29 9.71 -10.83
N VAL A 79 11.46 10.72 -10.51
CA VAL A 79 11.95 12.02 -10.03
C VAL A 79 12.69 11.87 -8.71
N LEU A 80 12.13 11.07 -7.79
CA LEU A 80 12.73 10.83 -6.48
C LEU A 80 14.00 9.98 -6.55
N GLU A 81 14.07 8.97 -7.42
CA GLU A 81 15.30 8.19 -7.61
C GLU A 81 16.42 9.06 -8.19
N VAL A 82 16.12 9.94 -9.15
CA VAL A 82 17.10 10.89 -9.69
C VAL A 82 17.59 11.86 -8.61
N LYS A 83 16.69 12.37 -7.75
CA LYS A 83 17.06 13.31 -6.67
C LYS A 83 17.90 12.64 -5.58
N TRP A 84 17.53 11.45 -5.14
CA TRP A 84 18.14 10.81 -3.97
C TRP A 84 19.22 9.78 -4.30
N GLY A 85 19.30 9.35 -5.56
CA GLY A 85 20.08 8.20 -5.98
C GLY A 85 19.42 6.87 -5.59
N THR A 86 19.80 5.82 -6.33
CA THR A 86 19.30 4.44 -6.25
C THR A 86 19.25 3.89 -4.82
N LYS A 87 20.30 4.06 -4.01
CA LYS A 87 20.37 3.48 -2.65
C LYS A 87 19.34 4.08 -1.69
N LYS A 88 19.24 5.41 -1.65
CA LYS A 88 18.31 6.10 -0.74
C LYS A 88 16.87 5.89 -1.20
N PHE A 89 16.63 5.86 -2.51
CA PHE A 89 15.32 5.55 -3.09
C PHE A 89 14.82 4.15 -2.71
N ILE A 90 15.61 3.08 -2.90
CA ILE A 90 15.13 1.72 -2.58
C ILE A 90 14.87 1.54 -1.09
N ILE A 91 15.68 2.16 -0.22
CA ILE A 91 15.46 2.17 1.23
C ILE A 91 14.13 2.87 1.54
N PHE A 92 13.87 4.03 0.93
CA PHE A 92 12.61 4.76 1.12
C PHE A 92 11.41 3.91 0.71
N TYR A 93 11.47 3.32 -0.49
CA TYR A 93 10.40 2.50 -1.05
C TYR A 93 10.08 1.28 -0.15
N LEU A 94 11.11 0.58 0.34
CA LEU A 94 10.92 -0.57 1.22
C LEU A 94 10.42 -0.18 2.61
N ILE A 95 10.96 0.87 3.23
CA ILE A 95 10.54 1.29 4.57
C ILE A 95 9.10 1.82 4.55
N THR A 96 8.71 2.57 3.52
CA THR A 96 7.31 3.04 3.37
C THR A 96 6.35 1.88 3.13
N GLY A 97 6.74 0.87 2.36
CA GLY A 97 5.98 -0.39 2.24
C GLY A 97 5.86 -1.15 3.57
N LEU A 98 6.94 -1.28 4.33
CA LEU A 98 6.86 -1.92 5.67
C LEU A 98 6.03 -1.08 6.65
N GLY A 99 6.09 0.24 6.54
CA GLY A 99 5.26 1.18 7.29
C GLY A 99 3.76 1.03 7.01
N ALA A 100 3.41 0.88 5.74
CA ALA A 100 2.06 0.60 5.29
C ALA A 100 1.52 -0.70 5.90
N LEU A 101 2.31 -1.77 5.82
CA LEU A 101 1.99 -3.06 6.44
C LEU A 101 1.80 -2.93 7.96
N ALA A 102 2.72 -2.27 8.64
CA ALA A 102 2.68 -2.13 10.09
C ALA A 102 1.43 -1.37 10.56
N LEU A 103 1.05 -0.29 9.89
CA LEU A 103 -0.18 0.45 10.25
C LEU A 103 -1.43 -0.40 9.98
N GLN A 104 -1.51 -1.06 8.83
CA GLN A 104 -2.64 -1.94 8.50
C GLN A 104 -2.79 -3.06 9.53
N MET A 105 -1.70 -3.76 9.88
CA MET A 105 -1.71 -4.80 10.90
C MET A 105 -2.06 -4.27 12.28
N GLY A 106 -1.60 -3.07 12.64
CA GLY A 106 -1.96 -2.43 13.90
C GLY A 106 -3.46 -2.13 14.01
N VAL A 107 -4.08 -1.64 12.93
CA VAL A 107 -5.54 -1.41 12.89
C VAL A 107 -6.29 -2.74 12.96
N GLN A 108 -5.87 -3.75 12.19
CA GLN A 108 -6.46 -5.09 12.25
C GLN A 108 -6.36 -5.71 13.65
N ALA A 109 -5.23 -5.52 14.33
CA ALA A 109 -5.05 -5.99 15.71
C ALA A 109 -5.99 -5.29 16.68
N PHE A 110 -6.18 -3.98 16.52
CA PHE A 110 -7.12 -3.22 17.33
C PHE A 110 -8.57 -3.69 17.10
N GLU A 111 -8.99 -3.85 15.84
CA GLU A 111 -10.33 -4.33 15.49
C GLU A 111 -10.57 -5.77 15.99
N ALA A 112 -9.58 -6.66 15.84
CA ALA A 112 -9.65 -8.03 16.36
C ALA A 112 -9.74 -8.06 17.90
N HIS A 113 -8.98 -7.20 18.59
CA HIS A 113 -9.05 -7.07 20.05
C HIS A 113 -10.41 -6.55 20.52
N GLN A 114 -11.03 -5.60 19.81
CA GLN A 114 -12.37 -5.11 20.14
C GLN A 114 -13.44 -6.20 20.07
N ILE A 115 -13.27 -7.19 19.18
CA ILE A 115 -14.23 -8.29 19.01
C ILE A 115 -13.94 -9.45 19.96
N THR A 116 -12.66 -9.83 20.09
CA THR A 116 -12.27 -11.09 20.74
C THR A 116 -11.71 -10.90 22.15
N GLY A 117 -11.36 -9.66 22.53
CA GLY A 117 -10.61 -9.36 23.75
C GLY A 117 -9.11 -9.66 23.67
N SER A 118 -8.60 -10.06 22.49
CA SER A 118 -7.20 -10.40 22.26
C SER A 118 -6.74 -10.01 20.86
N ILE A 119 -5.45 -9.73 20.69
CA ILE A 119 -4.85 -9.54 19.35
C ILE A 119 -4.47 -10.88 18.70
N THR A 120 -4.40 -11.95 19.50
CA THR A 120 -4.19 -13.33 19.05
C THR A 120 -5.40 -14.16 19.44
N ASN A 121 -6.08 -14.75 18.48
CA ASN A 121 -7.20 -15.64 18.72
C ASN A 121 -7.25 -16.74 17.65
N MET A 122 -7.60 -17.96 18.05
CA MET A 122 -7.79 -19.06 17.11
C MET A 122 -9.07 -18.82 16.29
N VAL A 123 -8.92 -18.07 15.19
CA VAL A 123 -9.92 -17.93 14.13
C VAL A 123 -9.54 -18.91 13.02
N ASN A 124 -10.37 -19.94 12.85
CA ASN A 124 -10.20 -20.93 11.80
C ASN A 124 -11.10 -20.58 10.61
N ILE A 125 -10.51 -20.54 9.41
CA ILE A 125 -11.19 -20.27 8.16
C ILE A 125 -11.02 -21.46 7.22
N ASP A 126 -12.11 -22.14 6.90
CA ASP A 126 -12.11 -23.20 5.90
C ASP A 126 -12.78 -22.68 4.62
N PHE A 127 -11.98 -22.24 3.66
CA PHE A 127 -12.49 -21.75 2.37
C PHE A 127 -13.18 -22.83 1.53
N VAL A 128 -12.87 -24.11 1.76
CA VAL A 128 -13.50 -25.22 1.03
C VAL A 128 -14.92 -25.45 1.55
N LYS A 129 -15.10 -25.36 2.86
CA LYS A 129 -16.42 -25.49 3.51
C LYS A 129 -17.18 -24.17 3.62
N GLY A 130 -16.51 -23.05 3.38
CA GLY A 130 -17.06 -21.71 3.57
C GLY A 130 -17.35 -21.39 5.04
N THR A 131 -16.60 -21.98 5.98
CA THR A 131 -16.84 -21.80 7.42
C THR A 131 -15.79 -20.90 8.06
N VAL A 132 -16.24 -20.06 8.99
CA VAL A 132 -15.40 -19.23 9.84
C VAL A 132 -15.78 -19.54 11.28
N GLU A 133 -14.83 -20.04 12.05
CA GLU A 133 -15.01 -20.43 13.44
C GLU A 133 -14.10 -19.59 14.31
N ALA A 134 -14.68 -18.85 15.24
CA ALA A 134 -13.95 -18.08 16.24
C ALA A 134 -14.39 -18.54 17.63
N ASN A 135 -13.44 -18.83 18.51
CA ASN A 135 -13.73 -19.23 19.89
C ASN A 135 -14.08 -18.01 20.76
N VAL A 136 -15.17 -17.31 20.41
CA VAL A 136 -15.64 -16.09 21.09
C VAL A 136 -17.11 -16.26 21.46
N PRO A 137 -17.43 -16.38 22.77
CA PRO A 137 -18.82 -16.48 23.21
C PRO A 137 -19.65 -15.27 22.80
N GLY A 138 -20.85 -15.50 22.27
CA GLY A 138 -21.80 -14.43 21.95
C GLY A 138 -21.44 -13.56 20.74
N ILE A 139 -20.53 -14.00 19.88
CA ILE A 139 -20.15 -13.25 18.68
C ILE A 139 -21.34 -13.08 17.72
N THR A 140 -21.54 -11.86 17.24
CA THR A 140 -22.57 -11.56 16.23
C THR A 140 -22.09 -11.93 14.82
N GLN A 141 -23.02 -12.12 13.88
CA GLN A 141 -22.67 -12.41 12.48
C GLN A 141 -21.83 -11.30 11.83
N ALA A 142 -22.08 -10.03 12.18
CA ALA A 142 -21.30 -8.91 11.68
C ALA A 142 -19.85 -8.96 12.19
N GLN A 143 -19.65 -9.28 13.47
CA GLN A 143 -18.33 -9.46 14.06
C GLN A 143 -17.59 -10.67 13.46
N LEU A 144 -18.30 -11.77 13.22
CA LEU A 144 -17.73 -12.95 12.57
C LEU A 144 -17.27 -12.63 11.14
N GLY A 145 -18.07 -11.89 10.37
CA GLY A 145 -17.69 -11.41 9.04
C GLY A 145 -16.45 -10.51 9.08
N LYS A 146 -16.38 -9.57 10.03
CA LYS A 146 -15.20 -8.71 10.21
C LYS A 146 -13.93 -9.52 10.53
N LEU A 147 -14.03 -10.54 11.38
CA LEU A 147 -12.91 -11.45 11.65
C LEU A 147 -12.52 -12.26 10.41
N ALA A 148 -13.50 -12.72 9.63
CA ALA A 148 -13.26 -13.39 8.36
C ALA A 148 -12.46 -12.50 7.40
N ASP A 149 -12.80 -11.21 7.31
CA ASP A 149 -12.08 -10.25 6.48
C ASP A 149 -10.65 -10.02 6.98
N ILE A 150 -10.46 -9.81 8.29
CA ILE A 150 -9.13 -9.58 8.88
C ILE A 150 -8.21 -10.79 8.67
N TYR A 151 -8.71 -12.00 8.93
CA TYR A 151 -7.91 -13.23 8.94
C TYR A 151 -7.84 -13.91 7.57
N GLY A 152 -8.82 -13.68 6.69
CA GLY A 152 -9.01 -14.39 5.43
C GLY A 152 -8.69 -13.59 4.18
N THR A 153 -8.52 -12.27 4.27
CA THR A 153 -8.23 -11.42 3.11
C THR A 153 -6.79 -10.92 3.13
N PRO A 154 -5.95 -11.30 2.15
CA PRO A 154 -4.59 -10.78 2.07
C PRO A 154 -4.57 -9.33 1.57
N MET A 155 -3.73 -8.51 2.19
CA MET A 155 -3.31 -7.22 1.63
C MET A 155 -2.34 -7.45 0.47
N ILE A 156 -2.54 -6.74 -0.64
CA ILE A 156 -1.68 -6.78 -1.82
C ILE A 156 -1.51 -5.38 -2.41
N GLY A 157 -0.34 -5.10 -2.99
CA GLY A 157 -0.11 -3.90 -3.79
C GLY A 157 1.11 -3.08 -3.36
N ALA A 158 1.72 -2.43 -4.35
CA ALA A 158 2.80 -1.46 -4.14
C ALA A 158 2.31 -0.11 -3.57
N SER A 159 1.00 0.08 -3.47
CA SER A 159 0.36 1.37 -3.21
C SER A 159 0.79 2.00 -1.90
N GLY A 160 0.99 1.22 -0.82
CA GLY A 160 1.54 1.75 0.43
C GLY A 160 2.87 2.51 0.24
N ALA A 161 3.83 1.90 -0.47
CA ALA A 161 5.09 2.58 -0.79
C ALA A 161 4.88 3.78 -1.72
N ILE A 162 3.96 3.69 -2.68
CA ILE A 162 3.62 4.78 -3.61
C ILE A 162 3.01 5.98 -2.87
N PHE A 163 2.17 5.77 -1.86
CA PHE A 163 1.67 6.87 -1.03
C PHE A 163 2.81 7.58 -0.27
N GLY A 164 3.82 6.83 0.17
CA GLY A 164 5.07 7.40 0.65
C GLY A 164 5.76 8.27 -0.40
N LEU A 165 5.86 7.79 -1.66
CA LEU A 165 6.45 8.54 -2.77
C LEU A 165 5.64 9.80 -3.11
N LEU A 166 4.31 9.74 -3.08
CA LEU A 166 3.43 10.89 -3.30
C LEU A 166 3.69 11.97 -2.26
N VAL A 167 3.72 11.61 -0.98
CA VAL A 167 4.05 12.55 0.10
C VAL A 167 5.43 13.17 -0.11
N ALA A 168 6.44 12.34 -0.39
CA ALA A 168 7.79 12.84 -0.64
C ALA A 168 7.85 13.80 -1.83
N PHE A 169 7.16 13.48 -2.92
CA PHE A 169 7.07 14.36 -4.08
C PHE A 169 6.37 15.68 -3.73
N GLY A 170 5.24 15.64 -3.02
CA GLY A 170 4.51 16.83 -2.60
C GLY A 170 5.32 17.74 -1.68
N MET A 171 6.17 17.17 -0.85
CA MET A 171 7.08 17.92 0.03
C MET A 171 8.27 18.51 -0.72
N LEU A 172 8.91 17.73 -1.60
CA LEU A 172 10.14 18.13 -2.28
C LEU A 172 9.91 18.97 -3.54
N TYR A 173 8.75 18.83 -4.16
CA TYR A 173 8.35 19.53 -5.39
C TYR A 173 6.96 20.17 -5.24
N PRO A 174 6.73 21.01 -4.21
CA PRO A 174 5.39 21.49 -3.83
C PRO A 174 4.72 22.34 -4.92
N ASN A 175 5.50 22.98 -5.78
CA ASN A 175 5.02 23.81 -6.88
C ASN A 175 5.00 23.07 -8.23
N ALA A 176 5.37 21.78 -8.28
CA ALA A 176 5.25 21.00 -9.51
C ALA A 176 3.77 20.91 -9.93
N GLU A 177 3.53 21.17 -11.20
CA GLU A 177 2.22 21.23 -11.81
C GLU A 177 1.84 19.85 -12.37
N LEU A 178 0.74 19.29 -11.86
CA LEU A 178 0.25 17.96 -12.23
C LEU A 178 -1.05 18.12 -13.03
N PHE A 179 -1.10 17.50 -14.20
CA PHE A 179 -2.33 17.39 -14.98
C PHE A 179 -3.16 16.23 -14.44
N ILE A 180 -4.43 16.51 -14.17
CA ILE A 180 -5.43 15.51 -13.79
C ILE A 180 -6.30 15.30 -15.03
N LEU A 181 -6.54 14.04 -15.41
CA LEU A 181 -7.10 13.66 -16.73
C LEU A 181 -8.31 14.49 -17.19
N PHE A 182 -9.16 14.96 -16.27
CA PHE A 182 -10.38 15.72 -16.56
C PHE A 182 -10.35 17.19 -16.12
N ILE A 183 -9.28 17.65 -15.47
CA ILE A 183 -9.12 19.05 -15.08
C ILE A 183 -8.19 19.71 -16.10
N PRO A 184 -8.70 20.62 -16.96
CA PRO A 184 -7.91 21.24 -18.03
C PRO A 184 -6.89 22.27 -17.53
N VAL A 185 -6.68 22.33 -16.20
CA VAL A 185 -5.75 23.25 -15.55
C VAL A 185 -4.82 22.43 -14.66
N PRO A 186 -3.50 22.62 -14.77
CA PRO A 186 -2.56 21.93 -13.88
C PRO A 186 -2.76 22.38 -12.43
N VAL A 187 -2.68 21.42 -11.51
CA VAL A 187 -2.80 21.67 -10.07
C VAL A 187 -1.46 21.41 -9.40
N LYS A 188 -1.03 22.31 -8.50
CA LYS A 188 0.23 22.15 -7.78
C LYS A 188 0.19 20.94 -6.84
N ALA A 189 1.30 20.22 -6.77
CA ALA A 189 1.50 19.04 -5.93
C ALA A 189 1.08 19.26 -4.46
N LYS A 190 1.41 20.45 -3.90
CA LYS A 190 1.06 20.82 -2.52
C LYS A 190 -0.43 20.87 -2.19
N TYR A 191 -1.30 20.98 -3.20
CA TYR A 191 -2.74 20.96 -3.00
C TYR A 191 -3.30 19.56 -3.27
N ILE A 192 -2.94 18.96 -4.39
CA ILE A 192 -3.59 17.72 -4.83
C ILE A 192 -3.20 16.51 -3.99
N ILE A 193 -1.93 16.40 -3.56
CA ILE A 193 -1.48 15.24 -2.79
C ILE A 193 -2.15 15.20 -1.40
N PRO A 194 -2.18 16.29 -0.61
CA PRO A 194 -2.92 16.29 0.65
C PRO A 194 -4.42 16.02 0.48
N VAL A 195 -5.07 16.60 -0.54
CA VAL A 195 -6.49 16.34 -0.82
C VAL A 195 -6.73 14.87 -1.13
N TYR A 196 -5.87 14.25 -1.94
CA TYR A 196 -5.96 12.83 -2.27
C TYR A 196 -5.78 11.94 -1.03
N ILE A 197 -4.81 12.24 -0.16
CA ILE A 197 -4.59 11.50 1.09
C ILE A 197 -5.78 11.65 2.06
N LEU A 198 -6.35 12.85 2.17
CA LEU A 198 -7.52 13.10 3.03
C LEU A 198 -8.77 12.39 2.50
N PHE A 199 -8.94 12.34 1.18
CA PHE A 199 -10.02 11.58 0.56
C PHE A 199 -9.89 10.08 0.84
N GLU A 200 -8.69 9.52 0.73
CA GLU A 200 -8.40 8.13 1.09
C GLU A 200 -8.63 7.83 2.57
N LEU A 201 -8.27 8.76 3.47
CA LEU A 201 -8.58 8.65 4.89
C LEU A 201 -10.10 8.61 5.13
N PHE A 202 -10.85 9.48 4.46
CA PHE A 202 -12.31 9.51 4.57
C PHE A 202 -12.94 8.19 4.13
N LEU A 203 -12.49 7.62 3.01
CA LEU A 203 -12.95 6.30 2.54
C LEU A 203 -12.62 5.19 3.53
N GLY A 204 -11.38 5.17 4.04
CA GLY A 204 -10.94 4.16 5.02
C GLY A 204 -11.74 4.17 6.33
N VAL A 205 -12.09 5.35 6.84
CA VAL A 205 -12.93 5.49 8.04
C VAL A 205 -14.39 5.16 7.76
N GLY A 206 -14.87 5.40 6.54
CA GLY A 206 -16.25 5.14 6.14
C GLY A 206 -16.62 3.66 5.99
N GLN A 207 -15.64 2.77 5.78
CA GLN A 207 -15.81 1.32 5.59
C GLN A 207 -17.00 0.98 4.67
N PHE A 208 -17.02 1.56 3.47
CA PHE A 208 -18.11 1.37 2.52
C PHE A 208 -18.19 -0.09 2.02
N ALA A 209 -19.41 -0.64 1.90
CA ALA A 209 -19.60 -2.03 1.49
C ALA A 209 -19.06 -2.29 0.06
N GLY A 210 -18.24 -3.34 -0.10
CA GLY A 210 -17.58 -3.69 -1.36
C GLY A 210 -16.19 -3.08 -1.55
N ASP A 211 -15.70 -2.34 -0.55
CA ASP A 211 -14.36 -1.75 -0.56
C ASP A 211 -13.30 -2.79 -0.16
N SER A 212 -12.51 -3.23 -1.14
CA SER A 212 -11.44 -4.22 -0.95
C SER A 212 -10.06 -3.58 -0.82
N VAL A 213 -9.99 -2.27 -0.57
CA VAL A 213 -8.74 -1.50 -0.56
C VAL A 213 -8.23 -1.34 0.88
N ALA A 214 -6.95 -1.64 1.11
CA ALA A 214 -6.28 -1.46 2.40
C ALA A 214 -5.96 0.02 2.66
N HIS A 215 -6.98 0.85 2.91
CA HIS A 215 -6.80 2.30 3.07
C HIS A 215 -5.82 2.68 4.20
N TYR A 216 -5.80 1.93 5.30
CA TYR A 216 -4.82 2.18 6.37
C TYR A 216 -3.39 1.88 5.93
N ALA A 217 -3.18 1.00 4.97
CA ALA A 217 -1.87 0.79 4.36
C ALA A 217 -1.41 2.03 3.58
N HIS A 218 -2.30 2.66 2.80
CA HIS A 218 -2.00 3.92 2.11
C HIS A 218 -1.57 5.02 3.10
N LEU A 219 -2.32 5.16 4.19
CA LEU A 219 -2.00 6.13 5.24
C LEU A 219 -0.69 5.82 5.96
N GLY A 220 -0.40 4.54 6.21
CA GLY A 220 0.85 4.11 6.85
C GLY A 220 2.05 4.43 5.98
N GLY A 221 1.94 4.17 4.68
CA GLY A 221 2.95 4.55 3.70
C GLY A 221 3.16 6.07 3.61
N ALA A 222 2.08 6.85 3.57
CA ALA A 222 2.11 8.31 3.57
C ALA A 222 2.78 8.87 4.84
N LEU A 223 2.40 8.38 6.02
CA LEU A 223 2.95 8.80 7.31
C LEU A 223 4.45 8.50 7.42
N ILE A 224 4.86 7.27 7.10
CA ILE A 224 6.28 6.90 7.13
C ILE A 224 7.07 7.68 6.08
N GLY A 225 6.49 7.93 4.90
CA GLY A 225 7.11 8.77 3.88
C GLY A 225 7.35 10.20 4.38
N PHE A 226 6.37 10.82 5.02
CA PHE A 226 6.50 12.14 5.64
C PHE A 226 7.63 12.18 6.68
N ILE A 227 7.65 11.20 7.59
CA ILE A 227 8.66 11.11 8.65
C ILE A 227 10.07 10.96 8.05
N LEU A 228 10.24 10.05 7.08
CA LEU A 228 11.54 9.84 6.43
C LEU A 228 12.04 11.09 5.70
N VAL A 229 11.17 11.80 4.96
CA VAL A 229 11.55 13.05 4.28
C VAL A 229 11.98 14.11 5.30
N LYS A 230 11.25 14.25 6.42
CA LYS A 230 11.62 15.17 7.51
C LYS A 230 12.97 14.83 8.14
N ILE A 231 13.27 13.54 8.34
CA ILE A 231 14.55 13.09 8.91
C ILE A 231 15.70 13.28 7.91
N TRP A 232 15.45 13.02 6.64
CA TRP A 232 16.46 13.06 5.56
C TRP A 232 16.76 14.45 5.01
N LYS A 233 16.30 15.49 5.71
CA LYS A 233 16.52 16.91 5.49
C LYS A 233 17.86 17.18 4.80
N ASP A 234 17.82 17.53 3.50
CA ASP A 234 19.02 18.00 2.82
C ASP A 234 19.28 19.46 3.20
N LYS A 235 20.55 19.85 3.32
CA LYS A 235 20.94 21.23 3.71
C LYS A 235 20.49 22.28 2.70
N ASP A 236 20.23 21.86 1.45
CA ASP A 236 19.77 22.70 0.35
C ASP A 236 18.25 22.59 0.10
N ASP A 237 17.50 21.84 0.92
CA ASP A 237 16.05 21.73 0.76
C ASP A 237 15.37 23.04 1.21
N THR A 238 14.87 23.81 0.23
CA THR A 238 14.03 25.00 0.42
C THR A 238 12.65 24.68 1.01
N PHE A 239 12.45 23.48 1.56
CA PHE A 239 11.21 23.05 2.21
C PHE A 239 10.88 23.92 3.43
N TYR A 240 11.90 24.37 4.18
CA TYR A 240 11.72 25.15 5.40
C TYR A 240 11.37 26.62 5.15
N THR A 241 11.56 27.11 3.92
CA THR A 241 11.27 28.52 3.60
C THR A 241 9.88 28.74 3.00
N LEU A 242 9.11 27.68 2.73
CA LEU A 242 7.79 27.77 2.10
C LEU A 242 6.61 27.40 3.01
N TYR A 243 6.87 26.83 4.19
CA TYR A 243 5.86 26.38 5.17
C TYR A 243 6.12 26.86 6.60
N GLU A 244 7.17 27.68 6.81
CA GLU A 244 7.35 28.57 7.96
C GLU A 244 7.02 30.00 7.51
#